data_AF-A0A3B0T6I8-F1
#
_entry.id   AF-A0A3B0T6I8-F1
#
_cell.length_a   1.000
_cell.length_b   1.000
_cell.length_c   1.000
_cell.angle_alpha   90.00
_cell.angle_beta   90.00
_cell.angle_gamma   90.00
#
_symmetry.space_group_name_H-M   'P 1'
#
loop_
_entity.id
_entity.type
_entity.pdbx_description
1 polymer ?
#
loop_
_entity_poly.entity_id
_entity_poly.type
_entity_poly.pdbx_seq_one_letter_code
_entity_poly.pdbx_strand_id
1 'polypeptide(L)'
;EPYIPHPDGYANAAELAAGAMKIAPFEITVGCYPEKHPDSPSMNADIEMLKRKIDAGATRAITQFFYDNTAYLRYRDTIRAAGIDIPIVPGIMPVTNFNGMRRMADICGTTVPGRLVKLFQNLEDDPSTRRLIAATVAAEQCQELAEHGVNHFHFYTLNRDDLAYALCHMLGVRPTVKAVDHAA
;
A
#
# COMPACT_ATOMS: atom_id res chain seq x y z
N GLU A 1 2.25 -21.08 6.50
CA GLU A 1 3.45 -21.85 6.15
C GLU A 1 4.37 -20.96 5.33
N PRO A 2 5.70 -21.09 5.47
CA PRO A 2 6.63 -20.31 4.66
C PRO A 2 6.46 -20.65 3.17
N TYR A 3 6.74 -19.68 2.30
CA TYR A 3 6.71 -19.90 0.86
C TYR A 3 7.72 -20.98 0.43
N ILE A 4 7.26 -21.91 -0.41
CA ILE A 4 8.09 -22.91 -1.08
C ILE A 4 7.90 -22.71 -2.59
N PRO A 5 8.97 -22.38 -3.33
CA PRO A 5 8.85 -22.21 -4.77
C PRO A 5 8.55 -23.54 -5.46
N HIS A 6 7.79 -23.45 -6.56
CA HIS A 6 7.65 -24.58 -7.48
C HIS A 6 9.03 -24.95 -8.06
N PRO A 7 9.34 -26.24 -8.33
CA PRO A 7 10.63 -26.65 -8.90
C PRO A 7 11.04 -25.89 -10.17
N ASP A 8 10.06 -25.59 -11.02
CA ASP A 8 10.25 -24.80 -12.26
C ASP A 8 9.83 -23.32 -12.12
N GLY A 9 9.64 -22.84 -10.90
CA GLY A 9 9.19 -21.48 -10.59
C GLY A 9 10.34 -20.55 -10.21
N TYR A 10 10.00 -19.27 -10.01
CA TYR A 10 10.92 -18.28 -9.44
C TYR A 10 10.99 -18.42 -7.92
N ALA A 11 12.18 -18.32 -7.33
CA ALA A 11 12.35 -18.44 -5.88
C ALA A 11 11.87 -17.19 -5.13
N ASN A 12 11.83 -16.03 -5.80
CA ASN A 12 11.44 -14.75 -5.21
C ASN A 12 11.02 -13.74 -6.29
N ALA A 13 10.48 -12.61 -5.84
CA ALA A 13 10.02 -11.55 -6.72
C ALA A 13 11.12 -10.89 -7.56
N ALA A 14 12.39 -10.90 -7.12
CA ALA A 14 13.49 -10.34 -7.91
C ALA A 14 13.79 -11.22 -9.13
N GLU A 15 13.77 -12.55 -8.97
CA GLU A 15 13.91 -13.48 -10.09
C GLU A 15 12.75 -13.38 -11.08
N LEU A 16 11.51 -13.22 -10.58
CA LEU A 16 10.35 -12.97 -11.44
C LEU A 16 10.51 -11.67 -12.24
N ALA A 17 10.97 -10.57 -11.59
CA ALA A 17 11.20 -9.30 -12.27
C ALA A 17 12.27 -9.45 -13.37
N ALA A 18 13.41 -10.08 -13.06
CA ALA A 18 14.47 -10.34 -14.04
C ALA A 18 13.99 -11.23 -15.19
N GLY A 19 13.15 -12.23 -14.90
CA GLY A 19 12.53 -13.09 -15.90
C GLY A 19 11.60 -12.31 -16.84
N ALA A 20 10.75 -11.44 -16.28
CA ALA A 20 9.86 -10.58 -17.07
C ALA A 20 10.64 -9.64 -18.00
N MET A 21 11.72 -9.02 -17.51
CA MET A 21 12.57 -8.13 -18.32
C MET A 21 13.27 -8.81 -19.49
N LYS A 22 13.48 -10.14 -19.44
CA LYS A 22 14.01 -10.91 -20.58
C LYS A 22 12.99 -11.11 -21.70
N ILE A 23 11.70 -11.00 -21.41
CA ILE A 23 10.61 -11.19 -22.37
C ILE A 23 10.33 -9.88 -23.11
N ALA A 24 10.18 -8.78 -22.37
CA ALA A 24 9.90 -7.46 -22.91
C ALA A 24 10.28 -6.36 -21.90
N PRO A 25 10.45 -5.10 -22.35
CA PRO A 25 10.72 -3.97 -21.46
C PRO A 25 9.46 -3.53 -20.70
N PHE A 26 9.02 -4.33 -19.72
CA PHE A 26 7.87 -4.02 -18.89
C PHE A 26 8.15 -2.88 -17.90
N GLU A 27 7.11 -2.10 -17.58
CA GLU A 27 7.12 -1.27 -16.37
C GLU A 27 6.80 -2.16 -15.16
N ILE A 28 7.79 -2.41 -14.31
CA ILE A 28 7.64 -3.33 -13.18
C ILE A 28 7.46 -2.54 -11.88
N THR A 29 6.33 -2.77 -11.22
CA THR A 29 6.07 -2.31 -9.85
C THR A 29 6.13 -3.47 -8.87
N VAL A 30 6.84 -3.31 -7.75
CA VAL A 30 7.01 -4.36 -6.73
C VAL A 30 6.43 -3.99 -5.37
N GLY A 31 6.10 -4.99 -4.55
CA GLY A 31 5.69 -4.75 -3.16
C GLY A 31 6.86 -4.37 -2.25
N CYS A 32 6.61 -3.58 -1.21
CA CYS A 32 7.56 -3.26 -0.15
C CYS A 32 6.85 -3.09 1.20
N TYR A 33 7.56 -3.17 2.34
CA TYR A 33 6.94 -3.32 3.65
C TYR A 33 7.48 -2.28 4.65
N PRO A 34 6.72 -1.22 4.96
CA PRO A 34 7.12 -0.21 5.94
C PRO A 34 7.42 -0.75 7.33
N GLU A 35 6.82 -1.91 7.66
CA GLU A 35 6.93 -2.59 8.95
C GLU A 35 7.65 -3.95 8.86
N LYS A 36 8.45 -4.17 7.78
CA LYS A 36 9.18 -5.41 7.46
C LYS A 36 8.24 -6.55 7.03
N HIS A 37 8.59 -7.26 5.96
CA HIS A 37 7.88 -8.50 5.60
C HIS A 37 7.90 -9.50 6.78
N PRO A 38 6.79 -10.20 7.09
CA PRO A 38 6.72 -11.17 8.18
C PRO A 38 7.86 -12.20 8.15
N ASP A 39 8.08 -12.79 6.98
CA ASP A 39 9.13 -13.79 6.74
C ASP A 39 10.56 -13.22 6.60
N SER A 40 10.75 -11.90 6.56
CA SER A 40 12.08 -11.29 6.50
C SER A 40 12.76 -11.35 7.88
N PRO A 41 14.04 -11.75 8.00
CA PRO A 41 14.73 -11.87 9.28
C PRO A 41 15.02 -10.53 9.95
N SER A 42 15.07 -9.44 9.18
CA SER A 42 15.26 -8.08 9.70
C SER A 42 14.76 -7.04 8.68
N MET A 43 14.57 -5.80 9.11
CA MET A 43 14.26 -4.68 8.20
C MET A 43 15.37 -4.50 7.17
N ASN A 44 16.64 -4.65 7.55
CA ASN A 44 17.76 -4.54 6.62
C ASN A 44 17.69 -5.61 5.52
N ALA A 45 17.39 -6.86 5.88
CA ALA A 45 17.23 -7.92 4.88
C ALA A 45 16.07 -7.65 3.92
N ASP A 46 14.98 -7.06 4.41
CA ASP A 46 13.82 -6.68 3.59
C ASP A 46 14.16 -5.54 2.61
N ILE A 47 14.96 -4.56 3.05
CA ILE A 47 15.47 -3.48 2.21
C ILE A 47 16.46 -4.01 1.16
N GLU A 48 17.35 -4.93 1.52
CA GLU A 48 18.25 -5.57 0.55
C GLU A 48 17.47 -6.39 -0.49
N MET A 49 16.37 -7.04 -0.11
CA MET A 49 15.46 -7.68 -1.07
C MET A 49 14.78 -6.65 -1.99
N LEU A 50 14.42 -5.46 -1.47
CA LEU A 50 13.92 -4.37 -2.31
C LEU A 50 14.98 -3.91 -3.32
N LYS A 51 16.24 -3.73 -2.92
CA LYS A 51 17.34 -3.41 -3.84
C LYS A 51 17.47 -4.46 -4.94
N ARG A 52 17.48 -5.74 -4.58
CA ARG A 52 17.55 -6.85 -5.57
C ARG A 52 16.42 -6.80 -6.60
N LYS A 53 15.20 -6.41 -6.20
CA LYS A 53 14.07 -6.24 -7.13
C LYS A 53 14.28 -5.04 -8.06
N ILE A 54 14.86 -3.96 -7.56
CA ILE A 54 15.21 -2.77 -8.35
C ILE A 54 16.31 -3.11 -9.36
N ASP A 55 17.37 -3.78 -8.92
CA ASP A 55 18.46 -4.24 -9.79
C ASP A 55 17.97 -5.19 -10.88
N ALA A 56 16.88 -5.93 -10.61
CA ALA A 56 16.20 -6.81 -11.55
C ALA A 56 15.26 -6.07 -12.54
N GLY A 57 15.11 -4.75 -12.44
CA GLY A 57 14.34 -3.92 -13.37
C GLY A 57 13.08 -3.28 -12.80
N ALA A 58 12.80 -3.39 -11.50
CA ALA A 58 11.66 -2.68 -10.91
C ALA A 58 11.89 -1.17 -10.89
N THR A 59 10.91 -0.41 -11.38
CA THR A 59 10.98 1.06 -11.52
C THR A 59 10.11 1.79 -10.50
N ARG A 60 9.25 1.08 -9.77
CA ARG A 60 8.36 1.62 -8.73
C ARG A 60 8.11 0.57 -7.66
N ALA A 61 7.81 1.01 -6.44
CA ALA A 61 7.29 0.13 -5.40
C ALA A 61 5.97 0.65 -4.81
N ILE A 62 5.11 -0.27 -4.41
CA ILE A 62 3.89 0.01 -3.64
C ILE A 62 4.08 -0.61 -2.25
N THR A 63 3.80 0.15 -1.20
CA THR A 63 3.88 -0.37 0.15
C THR A 63 2.71 -1.27 0.46
N GLN A 64 2.92 -2.28 1.31
CA GLN A 64 1.83 -2.86 2.10
C GLN A 64 1.08 -1.75 2.85
N PHE A 65 -0.20 -1.97 3.15
CA PHE A 65 -0.97 -1.02 3.96
C PHE A 65 -0.38 -0.87 5.36
N PHE A 66 -0.56 0.32 5.92
CA PHE A 66 -0.15 0.71 7.26
C PHE A 66 -1.19 1.67 7.85
N TYR A 67 -1.21 1.80 9.18
CA TYR A 67 -2.13 2.69 9.91
C TYR A 67 -1.40 3.74 10.75
N ASP A 68 -0.07 3.71 10.77
CA ASP A 68 0.81 4.71 11.37
C ASP A 68 1.67 5.37 10.29
N ASN A 69 1.39 6.64 10.01
CA ASN A 69 2.15 7.43 9.02
C ASN A 69 3.63 7.55 9.41
N THR A 70 3.95 7.53 10.71
CA THR A 70 5.34 7.55 11.19
C THR A 70 6.11 6.32 10.73
N ALA A 71 5.46 5.15 10.65
CA ALA A 71 6.08 3.94 10.14
C ALA A 71 6.47 4.07 8.67
N TYR A 72 5.58 4.62 7.85
CA TYR A 72 5.86 4.91 6.45
C TYR A 72 6.96 5.97 6.27
N LEU A 73 6.89 7.09 6.99
CA LEU A 73 7.88 8.17 6.87
C LEU A 73 9.27 7.71 7.30
N ARG A 74 9.37 6.99 8.44
CA ARG A 74 10.63 6.37 8.87
C ARG A 74 11.15 5.37 7.85
N TYR A 75 10.28 4.55 7.27
CA TYR A 75 10.66 3.60 6.22
C TYR A 75 11.20 4.32 4.99
N ARG A 76 10.51 5.36 4.52
CA ARG A 76 10.94 6.22 3.40
C ARG A 76 12.33 6.78 3.66
N ASP A 77 12.57 7.34 4.83
CA ASP A 77 13.86 7.93 5.16
C ASP A 77 14.97 6.84 5.23
N THR A 78 14.65 5.67 5.76
CA THR A 78 15.56 4.51 5.83
C THR A 78 15.97 4.01 4.43
N ILE A 79 15.01 3.82 3.51
CA ILE A 79 15.32 3.34 2.15
C ILE A 79 16.06 4.39 1.32
N ARG A 80 15.76 5.68 1.51
CA ARG A 80 16.49 6.78 0.86
C ARG A 80 17.93 6.83 1.35
N ALA A 81 18.17 6.67 2.66
CA ALA A 81 19.51 6.55 3.21
C ALA A 81 20.28 5.31 2.69
N ALA A 82 19.56 4.27 2.26
CA ALA A 82 20.12 3.08 1.64
C ALA A 82 20.38 3.21 0.12
N GLY A 83 20.17 4.40 -0.47
CA GLY A 83 20.39 4.69 -1.89
C GLY A 83 19.27 4.23 -2.82
N ILE A 84 18.07 3.96 -2.30
CA ILE A 84 16.91 3.60 -3.11
C ILE A 84 16.14 4.88 -3.43
N ASP A 85 16.09 5.28 -4.71
CA ASP A 85 15.44 6.53 -5.15
C ASP A 85 14.18 6.35 -6.01
N ILE A 86 13.82 5.11 -6.36
CA ILE A 86 12.60 4.85 -7.12
C ILE A 86 11.34 5.38 -6.38
N PRO A 87 10.25 5.73 -7.10
CA PRO A 87 8.99 6.11 -6.48
C PRO A 87 8.44 5.02 -5.56
N ILE A 88 8.06 5.42 -4.36
CA ILE A 88 7.45 4.56 -3.33
C ILE A 88 6.05 5.09 -3.08
N VAL A 89 5.05 4.33 -3.50
CA VAL A 89 3.64 4.70 -3.42
C VAL A 89 3.05 4.07 -2.16
N PRO A 90 2.55 4.85 -1.18
CA PRO A 90 1.89 4.29 -0.03
C PRO A 90 0.60 3.57 -0.43
N GLY A 91 0.50 2.32 0.00
CA GLY A 91 -0.73 1.54 -0.01
C GLY A 91 -1.64 1.96 1.15
N ILE A 92 -2.86 2.40 0.85
CA ILE A 92 -3.86 2.84 1.81
C ILE A 92 -5.05 1.90 1.75
N MET A 93 -5.44 1.34 2.90
CA MET A 93 -6.59 0.46 3.01
C MET A 93 -7.65 1.05 3.95
N PRO A 94 -8.76 1.58 3.40
CA PRO A 94 -9.88 2.04 4.21
C PRO A 94 -10.54 0.89 5.00
N VAL A 95 -10.74 1.08 6.30
CA VAL A 95 -11.19 0.02 7.23
C VAL A 95 -12.70 -0.20 7.16
N THR A 96 -13.19 -0.94 6.17
CA THR A 96 -14.65 -1.18 6.03
C THR A 96 -15.17 -2.36 6.89
N ASN A 97 -14.30 -3.32 7.19
CA ASN A 97 -14.56 -4.46 8.07
C ASN A 97 -13.38 -4.59 9.03
N PHE A 98 -13.55 -4.10 10.26
CA PHE A 98 -12.49 -4.04 11.26
C PHE A 98 -11.93 -5.43 11.61
N ASN A 99 -12.81 -6.43 11.79
CA ASN A 99 -12.40 -7.79 12.13
C ASN A 99 -11.61 -8.45 10.99
N GLY A 100 -12.05 -8.26 9.75
CA GLY A 100 -11.33 -8.74 8.56
C GLY A 100 -9.97 -8.05 8.41
N MET A 101 -9.95 -6.74 8.61
CA MET A 101 -8.72 -5.94 8.57
C MET A 101 -7.71 -6.40 9.62
N ARG A 102 -8.13 -6.61 10.88
CA ARG A 102 -7.22 -7.06 11.95
C ARG A 102 -6.55 -8.38 11.60
N ARG A 103 -7.31 -9.36 11.09
CA ARG A 103 -6.74 -10.64 10.64
C ARG A 103 -5.71 -10.44 9.53
N MET A 104 -5.99 -9.54 8.59
CA MET A 104 -5.05 -9.26 7.51
C MET A 104 -3.79 -8.53 8.00
N ALA A 105 -3.94 -7.60 8.94
CA ALA A 105 -2.82 -6.92 9.59
C ALA A 105 -1.92 -7.92 10.33
N ASP A 106 -2.51 -8.87 11.07
CA ASP A 106 -1.77 -9.93 11.76
C ASP A 106 -0.96 -10.81 10.78
N ILE A 107 -1.56 -11.16 9.63
CA ILE A 107 -0.88 -11.94 8.57
C ILE A 107 0.26 -11.12 7.93
N CYS A 108 0.05 -9.83 7.71
CA CYS A 108 1.01 -8.95 7.05
C CYS A 108 2.09 -8.38 7.98
N GLY A 109 1.96 -8.55 9.29
CA GLY A 109 2.85 -7.93 10.29
C GLY A 109 2.63 -6.42 10.45
N THR A 110 1.48 -5.91 10.03
CA THR A 110 1.12 -4.49 10.13
C THR A 110 0.62 -4.15 11.52
N THR A 111 1.14 -3.09 12.14
CA THR A 111 0.66 -2.64 13.45
C THR A 111 -0.70 -1.97 13.32
N VAL A 112 -1.66 -2.37 14.17
CA VAL A 112 -2.95 -1.70 14.32
C VAL A 112 -2.90 -0.79 15.57
N PRO A 113 -2.89 0.55 15.41
CA PRO A 113 -2.82 1.46 16.55
C PRO A 113 -4.01 1.31 17.49
N GLY A 114 -3.79 1.40 18.80
CA GLY A 114 -4.86 1.31 19.79
C GLY A 114 -5.96 2.37 19.62
N ARG A 115 -5.63 3.55 19.07
CA ARG A 115 -6.64 4.57 18.69
C ARG A 115 -7.64 4.03 17.68
N LEU A 116 -7.16 3.25 16.70
CA LEU A 116 -7.99 2.70 15.64
C LEU A 116 -8.91 1.61 16.20
N VAL A 117 -8.41 0.78 17.12
CA VAL A 117 -9.23 -0.20 17.83
C VAL A 117 -10.38 0.48 18.57
N LYS A 118 -10.10 1.55 19.31
CA LYS A 118 -11.11 2.29 20.06
C LYS A 118 -12.18 2.92 19.16
N LEU A 119 -11.79 3.47 18.01
CA LEU A 119 -12.73 4.07 17.05
C LEU A 119 -13.75 3.07 16.49
N PHE A 120 -13.36 1.79 16.35
CA PHE A 120 -14.20 0.76 15.75
C PHE A 120 -14.91 -0.13 16.79
N GLN A 121 -14.74 0.15 18.07
CA GLN A 121 -15.32 -0.64 19.16
C GLN A 121 -16.85 -0.56 19.16
N ASN A 122 -17.53 -1.71 19.26
CA ASN A 122 -18.99 -1.84 19.31
C ASN A 122 -19.73 -1.33 18.04
N LEU A 123 -19.06 -1.32 16.88
CA LEU A 123 -19.64 -0.90 15.60
C LEU A 123 -19.89 -2.08 14.65
N GLU A 124 -19.94 -3.31 15.16
CA GLU A 124 -20.20 -4.52 14.37
C GLU A 124 -21.53 -4.41 13.61
N ASP A 125 -22.57 -3.97 14.32
CA ASP A 125 -23.95 -3.85 13.82
C ASP A 125 -24.31 -2.44 13.31
N ASP A 126 -23.35 -1.50 13.28
CA ASP A 126 -23.51 -0.16 12.73
C ASP A 126 -22.61 0.08 11.50
N PRO A 127 -23.02 -0.41 10.32
CA PRO A 127 -22.24 -0.23 9.10
C PRO A 127 -22.16 1.22 8.64
N SER A 128 -23.10 2.09 9.05
CA SER A 128 -23.15 3.48 8.62
C SER A 128 -22.07 4.30 9.31
N THR A 129 -22.00 4.22 10.65
CA THR A 129 -20.97 4.88 11.45
C THR A 129 -19.59 4.30 11.13
N ARG A 130 -19.49 2.99 10.93
CA ARG A 130 -18.23 2.33 10.54
C ARG A 130 -17.67 2.90 9.24
N ARG A 131 -18.52 3.15 8.24
CA ARG A 131 -18.09 3.77 6.96
C ARG A 131 -17.61 5.20 7.15
N LEU A 132 -18.31 6.00 7.94
CA LEU A 132 -17.92 7.38 8.24
C LEU A 132 -16.55 7.43 8.92
N ILE A 133 -16.34 6.61 9.95
CA ILE A 133 -15.05 6.52 10.65
C ILE A 133 -13.94 6.04 9.70
N ALA A 134 -14.22 5.03 8.88
CA ALA A 134 -13.25 4.55 7.89
C ALA A 134 -12.83 5.63 6.89
N ALA A 135 -13.78 6.42 6.41
CA ALA A 135 -13.53 7.55 5.51
C ALA A 135 -12.66 8.62 6.21
N THR A 136 -13.04 9.02 7.42
CA THR A 136 -12.30 10.03 8.20
C THR A 136 -10.87 9.60 8.47
N VAL A 137 -10.66 8.37 8.96
CA VAL A 137 -9.32 7.85 9.27
C VAL A 137 -8.45 7.81 8.01
N ALA A 138 -8.99 7.32 6.89
CA ALA A 138 -8.22 7.25 5.65
C ALA A 138 -7.95 8.66 5.07
N ALA A 139 -8.87 9.60 5.23
CA ALA A 139 -8.70 10.99 4.79
C ALA A 139 -7.59 11.68 5.58
N GLU A 140 -7.63 11.61 6.91
CA GLU A 140 -6.58 12.13 7.80
C GLU A 140 -5.23 11.52 7.43
N GLN A 141 -5.19 10.21 7.22
CA GLN A 141 -3.97 9.50 6.85
C GLN A 141 -3.38 10.05 5.53
N CYS A 142 -4.21 10.22 4.50
CA CYS A 142 -3.74 10.69 3.20
C CYS A 142 -3.35 12.18 3.23
N GLN A 143 -4.08 13.02 3.99
CA GLN A 143 -3.79 14.45 4.13
C GLN A 143 -2.43 14.67 4.82
N GLU A 144 -2.18 13.99 5.93
CA GLU A 144 -0.89 14.07 6.63
C GLU A 144 0.26 13.58 5.74
N LEU A 145 0.07 12.47 5.01
CA LEU A 145 1.07 12.01 4.04
C LEU A 145 1.32 13.05 2.94
N ALA A 146 0.27 13.71 2.45
CA ALA A 146 0.40 14.75 1.43
C ALA A 146 1.15 15.98 1.95
N GLU A 147 0.92 16.40 3.19
CA GLU A 147 1.68 17.45 3.87
C GLU A 147 3.18 17.09 3.99
N HIS A 148 3.49 15.80 4.09
CA HIS A 148 4.87 15.27 4.07
C HIS A 148 5.42 14.97 2.67
N GLY A 149 4.79 15.50 1.62
CA GLY A 149 5.29 15.46 0.24
C GLY A 149 4.90 14.21 -0.55
N VAL A 150 3.96 13.39 -0.06
CA VAL A 150 3.40 12.28 -0.84
C VAL A 150 2.39 12.82 -1.85
N ASN A 151 2.58 12.51 -3.13
CA ASN A 151 1.72 12.94 -4.23
C ASN A 151 1.09 11.80 -5.02
N HIS A 152 1.38 10.54 -4.65
CA HIS A 152 0.79 9.35 -5.26
C HIS A 152 0.26 8.45 -4.15
N PHE A 153 -0.90 7.83 -4.38
CA PHE A 153 -1.53 6.91 -3.42
C PHE A 153 -2.03 5.68 -4.15
N HIS A 154 -1.94 4.52 -3.50
CA HIS A 154 -2.51 3.27 -3.99
C HIS A 154 -3.61 2.81 -3.04
N PHE A 155 -4.86 2.76 -3.50
CA PHE A 155 -6.00 2.37 -2.66
C PHE A 155 -6.33 0.88 -2.80
N TYR A 156 -6.28 0.15 -1.69
CA TYR A 156 -6.81 -1.20 -1.60
C TYR A 156 -8.34 -1.13 -1.46
N THR A 157 -9.04 -1.19 -2.60
CA THR A 157 -10.49 -0.94 -2.68
C THR A 157 -11.33 -2.10 -2.17
N LEU A 158 -10.80 -3.33 -2.21
CA LEU A 158 -11.56 -4.56 -1.93
C LEU A 158 -12.86 -4.63 -2.76
N ASN A 159 -12.78 -4.23 -4.03
CA ASN A 159 -13.89 -4.12 -4.98
C ASN A 159 -15.02 -3.16 -4.52
N ARG A 160 -14.69 -2.12 -3.76
CA ARG A 160 -15.60 -1.04 -3.36
C ARG A 160 -15.05 0.31 -3.78
N ASP A 161 -15.87 1.09 -4.47
CA ASP A 161 -15.50 2.35 -5.11
C ASP A 161 -15.78 3.57 -4.23
N ASP A 162 -16.85 3.55 -3.44
CA ASP A 162 -17.35 4.67 -2.62
C ASP A 162 -16.26 5.40 -1.81
N LEU A 163 -15.47 4.67 -1.01
CA LEU A 163 -14.42 5.26 -0.18
C LEU A 163 -13.22 5.74 -0.99
N ALA A 164 -12.78 4.95 -1.97
CA ALA A 164 -11.65 5.33 -2.82
C ALA A 164 -11.99 6.59 -3.63
N TYR A 165 -13.22 6.69 -4.14
CA TYR A 165 -13.71 7.86 -4.86
C TYR A 165 -13.76 9.10 -3.96
N ALA A 166 -14.31 8.96 -2.74
CA ALA A 166 -14.33 10.07 -1.78
C ALA A 166 -12.90 10.54 -1.42
N LEU A 167 -11.97 9.61 -1.20
CA LEU A 167 -10.56 9.92 -0.91
C LEU A 167 -9.88 10.66 -2.07
N CYS A 168 -10.10 10.21 -3.31
CA CYS A 168 -9.63 10.93 -4.50
C CYS A 168 -10.13 12.38 -4.52
N HIS A 169 -11.43 12.61 -4.29
CA HIS A 169 -12.00 13.96 -4.24
C HIS A 169 -11.37 14.83 -3.15
N MET A 170 -11.17 14.28 -1.95
CA MET A 170 -10.53 14.99 -0.84
C MET A 170 -9.07 15.35 -1.12
N LEU A 171 -8.38 14.53 -1.91
CA LEU A 171 -7.03 14.80 -2.41
C LEU A 171 -7.00 15.71 -3.66
N GLY A 172 -8.15 16.25 -4.06
CA GLY A 172 -8.26 17.15 -5.22
C GLY A 172 -8.30 16.43 -6.58
N VAL A 173 -8.32 15.11 -6.61
CA VAL A 173 -8.47 14.30 -7.83
C VAL A 173 -9.95 14.18 -8.17
N ARG A 174 -10.35 14.81 -9.27
CA ARG A 174 -11.75 14.88 -9.72
C ARG A 174 -11.90 14.23 -11.09
N PRO A 175 -13.09 13.68 -11.42
CA PRO A 175 -13.38 13.28 -12.78
C PRO A 175 -13.17 14.45 -13.74
N THR A 176 -12.39 14.24 -14.78
CA THR A 176 -12.37 15.17 -15.91
C THR A 176 -13.63 14.93 -16.72
N VAL A 177 -14.53 15.91 -16.76
CA VAL A 177 -15.68 15.86 -17.65
C VAL A 177 -15.11 15.94 -19.07
N LYS A 178 -15.03 14.81 -19.78
CA LYS A 178 -14.91 14.86 -21.24
C LYS A 178 -16.20 15.51 -21.73
N ALA A 179 -16.08 16.61 -22.48
CA ALA A 179 -17.20 17.10 -23.27
C ALA A 179 -17.67 15.92 -24.13
N VAL A 180 -18.91 15.48 -23.89
CA VAL A 180 -19.56 14.56 -24.80
C VAL A 180 -19.88 15.42 -26.02
N ASP A 181 -19.05 15.33 -27.06
CA ASP A 181 -19.46 15.78 -28.39
C ASP A 181 -20.62 14.88 -28.81
N HIS A 182 -21.83 15.32 -28.47
CA HIS A 182 -23.02 14.91 -29.18
C HIS A 182 -22.96 15.56 -30.56
N ALA A 183 -22.15 14.99 -31.44
CA ALA A 183 -22.26 15.26 -32.87
C ALA A 183 -23.62 14.73 -33.32
N ALA A 184 -24.46 15.68 -33.74
CA ALA A 184 -25.79 15.50 -34.32
C ALA A 184 -25.76 14.82 -35.69
#